data_AF-A0A9W8W6D7-F1
#
_entry.id   AF-A0A9W8W6D7-F1
#
_cell.length_a   1.000
_cell.length_b   1.000
_cell.length_c   1.000
_cell.angle_alpha   90.00
_cell.angle_beta   90.00
_cell.angle_gamma   90.00
#
_symmetry.space_group_name_H-M   'P 1'
#
loop_
_entity.id
_entity.type
_entity.pdbx_description
1 polymer ?
#
loop_
_entity_poly.entity_id
_entity_poly.type
_entity_poly.pdbx_seq_one_letter_code
_entity_poly.pdbx_strand_id
1 'polypeptide(L)'
;MEKPFDTDVPIDHIPGARASNHKNDERAMTVYAITDSQEWDLEKHGFCFIRAKTKLKAEDAFTRKKEVQKDYWFEIEALLHENFSQYSRIECYDCTVRKRDPDFPANIRIYTKVEQPARRPHSDCTPRGAHLNLERAFPNQESFWEAFGDPSEA
;
A
#
# COMPACT_ATOMS: atom_id res chain seq x y z
N MET A 1 -2.85 1.09 -26.57
CA MET A 1 -2.39 2.14 -25.64
C MET A 1 -3.33 2.10 -24.45
N GLU A 2 -2.84 1.68 -23.29
CA GLU A 2 -3.63 1.54 -22.07
C GLU A 2 -3.96 2.94 -21.53
N LYS A 3 -5.21 3.16 -21.09
CA LYS A 3 -5.64 4.48 -20.57
C LYS A 3 -5.14 4.65 -19.13
N PRO A 4 -4.78 5.88 -18.72
CA PRO A 4 -4.31 6.15 -17.35
C PRO A 4 -5.40 5.79 -16.32
N PHE A 5 -4.93 5.30 -15.17
CA PHE A 5 -5.72 4.91 -13.97
C PHE A 5 -6.69 6.02 -13.52
N ASP A 6 -6.15 7.23 -13.43
CA ASP A 6 -6.88 8.47 -13.25
C ASP A 6 -6.00 9.57 -13.87
N THR A 7 -6.58 10.67 -14.34
CA THR A 7 -5.81 11.82 -14.79
C THR A 7 -6.13 13.04 -13.95
N ASP A 8 -5.08 13.58 -13.35
CA ASP A 8 -5.05 14.87 -12.67
C ASP A 8 -5.03 16.05 -13.65
N VAL A 9 -4.93 15.76 -14.96
CA VAL A 9 -5.01 16.74 -16.03
C VAL A 9 -6.48 17.00 -16.38
N PRO A 10 -6.95 18.26 -16.44
CA PRO A 10 -8.30 18.57 -16.87
C PRO A 10 -8.54 18.13 -18.34
N ILE A 11 -9.40 17.14 -18.54
CA ILE A 11 -9.71 16.58 -19.87
C ILE A 11 -11.11 16.96 -20.38
N ASP A 12 -11.81 17.86 -19.68
CA ASP A 12 -13.19 18.26 -19.98
C ASP A 12 -13.37 18.84 -21.39
N HIS A 13 -12.27 19.29 -22.01
CA HIS A 13 -12.22 19.85 -23.34
C HIS A 13 -12.18 18.81 -24.47
N ILE A 14 -12.05 17.51 -24.15
CA ILE A 14 -11.96 16.42 -25.14
C ILE A 14 -13.29 15.64 -25.16
N PRO A 15 -14.06 15.71 -26.27
CA PRO A 15 -15.35 15.01 -26.36
C PRO A 15 -15.22 13.50 -26.16
N GLY A 16 -15.97 12.94 -25.20
CA GLY A 16 -15.99 11.51 -24.91
C GLY A 16 -14.81 10.99 -24.08
N ALA A 17 -13.87 11.87 -23.68
CA ALA A 17 -12.81 11.49 -22.76
C ALA A 17 -13.38 11.25 -21.35
N ARG A 18 -12.82 10.26 -20.65
CA ARG A 18 -13.17 9.94 -19.26
C ARG A 18 -11.92 10.09 -18.41
N ALA A 19 -12.06 10.72 -17.24
CA ALA A 19 -10.92 11.04 -16.37
C ALA A 19 -10.30 9.76 -15.79
N SER A 20 -11.17 8.77 -15.55
CA SER A 20 -10.76 7.43 -15.15
C SER A 20 -11.46 6.37 -16.01
N ASN A 21 -10.78 5.25 -16.19
CA ASN A 21 -11.34 4.01 -16.74
C ASN A 21 -11.90 3.08 -15.64
N HIS A 22 -11.85 3.46 -14.36
CA HIS A 22 -12.39 2.68 -13.26
C HIS A 22 -13.91 2.83 -13.11
N LYS A 23 -14.53 1.79 -12.57
CA LYS A 23 -15.91 1.78 -12.09
C LYS A 23 -15.90 1.37 -10.63
N ASN A 24 -16.52 2.18 -9.77
CA ASN A 24 -16.71 1.80 -8.37
C ASN A 24 -17.64 0.57 -8.30
N ASP A 25 -17.18 -0.48 -7.64
CA ASP A 25 -17.97 -1.66 -7.28
C ASP A 25 -18.25 -1.62 -5.78
N GLU A 26 -19.41 -1.07 -5.40
CA GLU A 26 -19.80 -0.93 -4.00
C GLU A 26 -20.39 -2.25 -3.50
N ARG A 27 -19.78 -2.81 -2.46
CA ARG A 27 -20.25 -4.06 -1.81
C ARG A 27 -20.48 -3.82 -0.33
N ALA A 28 -21.59 -4.35 0.20
CA ALA A 28 -21.81 -4.39 1.63
C ALA A 28 -20.82 -5.40 2.25
N MET A 29 -20.01 -4.94 3.20
CA MET A 29 -19.08 -5.80 3.95
C MET A 29 -19.29 -5.59 5.44
N THR A 30 -19.25 -6.67 6.20
CA THR A 30 -19.26 -6.59 7.66
C THR A 30 -17.82 -6.48 8.14
N VAL A 31 -17.53 -5.43 8.90
CA VAL A 31 -16.21 -5.20 9.50
C VAL A 31 -16.24 -5.70 10.93
N TYR A 32 -15.36 -6.64 11.24
CA TYR A 32 -15.20 -7.19 12.59
C TYR A 32 -14.00 -6.56 13.28
N ALA A 33 -14.17 -6.17 14.53
CA ALA A 33 -13.06 -5.71 15.35
C ALA A 33 -12.14 -6.89 15.67
N ILE A 34 -10.84 -6.65 15.61
CA ILE A 34 -9.84 -7.62 16.04
C ILE A 34 -9.75 -7.57 17.56
N THR A 35 -10.11 -8.67 18.22
CA THR A 35 -10.14 -8.76 19.69
C THR A 35 -8.88 -9.39 20.27
N ASP A 36 -8.29 -10.35 19.57
CA ASP A 36 -6.99 -10.93 19.92
C ASP A 36 -6.02 -10.77 18.74
N SER A 37 -4.97 -9.98 18.93
CA SER A 37 -3.92 -9.78 17.93
C SER A 37 -3.01 -10.99 17.73
N GLN A 38 -2.97 -11.93 18.68
CA GLN A 38 -2.08 -13.09 18.64
C GLN A 38 -2.67 -14.25 17.83
N GLU A 39 -3.96 -14.22 17.52
CA GLU A 39 -4.62 -15.24 16.69
C GLU A 39 -4.23 -15.16 15.21
N TRP A 40 -3.77 -13.99 14.76
CA TRP A 40 -3.49 -13.70 13.36
C TRP A 40 -2.09 -14.14 12.96
N ASP A 41 -2.03 -15.35 12.42
CA ASP A 41 -0.84 -15.94 11.82
C ASP A 41 -0.70 -15.58 10.32
N LEU A 42 0.53 -15.28 9.89
CA LEU A 42 0.83 -14.84 8.53
C LEU A 42 0.55 -15.94 7.48
N GLU A 43 0.93 -17.19 7.76
CA GLU A 43 0.78 -18.29 6.81
C GLU A 43 -0.70 -18.70 6.66
N LYS A 44 -1.47 -18.64 7.76
CA LYS A 44 -2.89 -18.99 7.76
C LYS A 44 -3.80 -17.88 7.26
N HIS A 45 -3.51 -16.62 7.59
CA HIS A 45 -4.43 -15.50 7.34
C HIS A 45 -3.92 -14.50 6.30
N GLY A 46 -2.66 -14.63 5.85
CA GLY A 46 -2.02 -13.68 4.94
C GLY A 46 -1.59 -12.37 5.61
N PHE A 47 -1.78 -12.23 6.93
CA PHE A 47 -1.29 -11.10 7.72
C PHE A 47 -1.13 -11.50 9.19
N CYS A 48 -0.35 -10.72 9.95
CA CYS A 48 -0.18 -10.87 11.39
C CYS A 48 0.07 -9.51 12.05
N PHE A 49 0.15 -9.51 13.39
CA PHE A 49 0.49 -8.32 14.16
C PHE A 49 1.84 -8.46 14.86
N ILE A 50 2.75 -7.53 14.59
CA ILE A 50 4.00 -7.38 15.33
C ILE A 50 3.90 -6.13 16.19
N ARG A 51 4.10 -6.29 17.50
CA ARG A 51 4.22 -5.18 18.43
C ARG A 51 5.68 -4.85 18.67
N ALA A 52 6.20 -3.89 17.94
CA ALA A 52 7.58 -3.44 18.05
C ALA A 52 7.68 -2.03 18.65
N LYS A 53 8.87 -1.71 19.19
CA LYS A 53 9.26 -0.34 19.52
C LYS A 53 10.19 0.17 18.42
N THR A 54 9.94 1.37 17.93
CA THR A 54 10.78 2.07 16.95
C THR A 54 11.35 3.34 17.58
N LYS A 55 12.53 3.77 17.10
CA LYS A 55 13.10 5.07 17.50
C LYS A 55 12.61 6.21 16.62
N LEU A 56 11.89 5.89 15.54
CA LEU A 56 11.32 6.86 14.61
C LEU A 56 10.25 7.69 15.31
N LYS A 57 10.28 9.00 15.06
CA LYS A 57 9.25 9.92 15.52
C LYS A 57 8.30 10.19 14.37
N ALA A 58 7.00 10.05 14.62
CA ALA A 58 5.97 10.23 13.59
C ALA A 58 6.03 11.65 12.99
N GLU A 59 6.41 12.64 13.78
CA GLU A 59 6.51 14.05 13.38
C GLU A 59 7.59 14.27 12.31
N ASP A 60 8.67 13.49 12.36
CA ASP A 60 9.79 13.59 11.42
C ASP A 60 9.36 13.14 10.02
N ALA A 61 8.42 12.18 9.92
CA ALA A 61 7.93 11.67 8.64
C ALA A 61 7.28 12.76 7.76
N PHE A 62 6.81 13.85 8.37
CA PHE A 62 6.16 14.96 7.68
C PHE A 62 7.12 16.10 7.29
N THR A 63 8.32 16.15 7.87
CA THR A 63 9.29 17.24 7.65
C THR A 63 10.57 16.77 6.96
N ARG A 64 10.95 15.50 7.16
CA ARG A 64 12.19 14.87 6.70
C ARG A 64 11.90 13.51 6.04
N LYS A 65 10.92 13.51 5.11
CA LYS A 65 10.35 12.27 4.53
C LYS A 65 11.43 11.32 3.98
N LYS A 66 12.42 11.83 3.25
CA LYS A 66 13.45 10.98 2.61
C LYS A 66 14.38 10.34 3.64
N GLU A 67 14.82 11.12 4.63
CA GLU A 67 15.68 10.60 5.69
C GLU A 67 14.93 9.57 6.54
N VAL A 68 13.71 9.90 6.95
CA VAL A 68 12.86 9.00 7.75
C VAL A 68 12.51 7.74 6.99
N GLN A 69 12.25 7.81 5.69
CA GLN A 69 11.97 6.61 4.89
C GLN A 69 13.15 5.65 4.89
N LYS A 70 14.39 6.16 4.78
CA LYS A 70 15.59 5.31 4.85
C LYS A 70 15.73 4.65 6.22
N ASP A 71 15.60 5.42 7.30
CA ASP A 71 15.71 4.90 8.67
C ASP A 71 14.56 3.92 8.98
N TYR A 72 13.37 4.20 8.46
CA TYR A 72 12.19 3.34 8.55
C TYR A 72 12.44 1.99 7.91
N TRP A 73 12.95 1.95 6.68
CA TRP A 73 13.23 0.69 6.02
C TRP A 73 14.24 -0.15 6.78
N PHE A 74 15.32 0.47 7.26
CA PHE A 74 16.33 -0.23 8.04
C PHE A 74 15.78 -0.80 9.36
N GLU A 75 15.01 -0.01 10.14
CA GLU A 75 14.44 -0.49 11.40
C GLU A 75 13.38 -1.57 11.18
N ILE A 76 12.52 -1.43 10.18
CA ILE A 76 11.46 -2.40 9.89
C ILE A 76 12.04 -3.72 9.35
N GLU A 77 13.03 -3.67 8.45
CA GLU A 77 13.70 -4.88 7.95
C GLU A 77 14.33 -5.68 9.10
N ALA A 78 15.04 -5.01 10.01
CA ALA A 78 15.62 -5.65 11.19
C ALA A 78 14.55 -6.29 12.08
N LEU A 79 13.46 -5.56 12.37
CA LEU A 79 12.33 -6.08 13.16
C LEU A 79 11.66 -7.29 12.50
N LEU A 80 11.49 -7.25 11.18
CA LEU A 80 10.90 -8.36 10.44
C LEU A 80 11.82 -9.57 10.44
N HIS A 81 13.14 -9.43 10.29
CA HIS A 81 14.07 -10.55 10.41
C HIS A 81 14.15 -11.14 11.82
N GLU A 82 14.00 -10.31 12.87
CA GLU A 82 13.91 -10.80 14.26
C GLU A 82 12.67 -11.67 14.49
N ASN A 83 11.54 -11.32 13.87
CA ASN A 83 10.28 -12.06 14.02
C ASN A 83 10.12 -13.20 13.00
N PHE A 84 10.82 -13.11 11.86
CA PHE A 84 10.73 -14.04 10.75
C PHE A 84 12.11 -14.43 10.21
N SER A 85 12.91 -15.07 11.05
CA SER A 85 14.26 -15.51 10.68
C SER A 85 14.29 -16.52 9.52
N GLN A 86 13.15 -17.14 9.19
CA GLN A 86 13.02 -18.05 8.06
C GLN A 86 13.10 -17.35 6.70
N TYR A 87 12.79 -16.05 6.62
CA TYR A 87 12.87 -15.32 5.36
C TYR A 87 14.30 -14.81 5.15
N SER A 88 14.90 -15.22 4.03
CA SER A 88 16.26 -14.83 3.66
C SER A 88 16.35 -13.42 3.07
N ARG A 89 15.21 -12.84 2.68
CA ARG A 89 15.13 -11.57 1.97
C ARG A 89 13.81 -10.88 2.25
N ILE A 90 13.88 -9.57 2.47
CA ILE A 90 12.73 -8.70 2.70
C ILE A 90 12.86 -7.52 1.74
N GLU A 91 11.81 -7.28 0.96
CA GLU A 91 11.80 -6.22 -0.04
C GLU A 91 10.80 -5.14 0.28
N CYS A 92 11.26 -3.90 0.18
CA CYS A 92 10.45 -2.73 0.48
C CYS A 92 9.75 -2.27 -0.80
N TYR A 93 8.42 -2.37 -0.84
CA TYR A 93 7.64 -2.08 -2.04
C TYR A 93 7.26 -0.59 -2.18
N ASP A 94 6.58 -0.01 -1.19
CA ASP A 94 6.20 1.41 -1.20
C ASP A 94 6.11 2.00 0.22
N CYS A 95 6.35 3.31 0.36
CA CYS A 95 6.17 4.05 1.61
C CYS A 95 5.42 5.36 1.37
N THR A 96 4.18 5.38 1.86
CA THR A 96 3.33 6.56 1.86
C THR A 96 3.11 7.05 3.29
N VAL A 97 3.44 8.32 3.53
CA VAL A 97 3.17 8.98 4.81
C VAL A 97 1.85 9.74 4.72
N ARG A 98 0.87 9.36 5.53
CA ARG A 98 -0.46 9.98 5.56
C ARG A 98 -0.71 10.69 6.89
N LYS A 99 -1.32 11.89 6.86
CA LYS A 99 -1.75 12.62 8.07
C LYS A 99 -3.18 13.08 7.90
N ARG A 100 -4.01 12.76 8.88
CA ARG A 100 -5.38 13.28 8.91
C ARG A 100 -5.37 14.78 9.23
N ASP A 101 -5.97 15.56 8.34
CA ASP A 101 -6.34 16.94 8.63
C ASP A 101 -7.59 16.97 9.54
N PRO A 102 -7.65 17.82 10.58
CA PRO A 102 -8.83 17.95 11.43
C PRO A 102 -10.14 18.23 10.66
N ASP A 103 -10.05 18.97 9.56
CA ASP A 103 -11.21 19.33 8.72
C ASP A 103 -11.59 18.22 7.73
N PHE A 104 -10.82 17.12 7.68
CA PHE A 104 -11.13 15.97 6.85
C PHE A 104 -12.21 15.09 7.51
N PRO A 105 -13.32 14.77 6.81
CA PRO A 105 -13.50 14.80 5.35
C PRO A 105 -14.30 15.99 4.79
N ALA A 106 -14.70 16.95 5.62
CA ALA A 106 -15.64 18.00 5.21
C ALA A 106 -15.08 18.88 4.09
N ASN A 107 -13.75 19.09 4.05
CA ASN A 107 -13.07 19.89 3.04
C ASN A 107 -12.08 19.05 2.20
N ILE A 108 -12.59 18.40 1.16
CA ILE A 108 -11.79 17.56 0.22
C ILE A 108 -10.92 18.42 -0.72
N ARG A 109 -11.18 19.74 -0.83
CA ARG A 109 -10.54 20.66 -1.79
C ARG A 109 -9.24 21.31 -1.31
N ILE A 110 -8.74 20.96 -0.13
CA ILE A 110 -7.51 21.57 0.37
C ILE A 110 -6.34 20.83 -0.27
N TYR A 111 -5.47 21.55 -1.00
CA TYR A 111 -4.15 21.07 -1.36
C TYR A 111 -3.36 20.84 -0.06
N THR A 112 -3.53 19.69 0.57
CA THR A 112 -2.81 19.36 1.81
C THR A 112 -1.38 18.99 1.47
N LYS A 113 -0.42 19.42 2.30
CA LYS A 113 1.01 19.12 2.10
C LYS A 113 1.35 17.62 2.23
N VAL A 114 0.43 16.84 2.76
CA VAL A 114 0.56 15.41 3.04
C VAL A 114 -0.74 14.71 2.66
N GLU A 115 -0.64 13.46 2.23
CA GLU A 115 -1.79 12.66 1.80
C GLU A 115 -2.75 12.38 2.96
N GLN A 116 -4.05 12.41 2.68
CA GLN A 116 -5.08 12.09 3.67
C GLN A 116 -5.25 10.57 3.79
N PRO A 117 -5.53 10.04 5.00
CA PRO A 117 -5.86 8.62 5.16
C PRO A 117 -7.17 8.30 4.44
N ALA A 118 -7.19 7.16 3.74
CA ALA A 118 -8.40 6.66 3.11
C ALA A 118 -9.48 6.34 4.16
N ARG A 119 -10.73 6.71 3.87
CA ARG A 119 -11.88 6.45 4.75
C ARG A 119 -12.55 5.09 4.52
N ARG A 120 -12.11 4.38 3.49
CA ARG A 120 -12.72 3.14 3.03
C ARG A 120 -11.60 2.12 2.85
N PRO A 121 -11.79 0.87 3.32
CA PRO A 121 -11.01 -0.24 2.81
C PRO A 121 -11.10 -0.22 1.28
N HIS A 122 -9.96 -0.27 0.64
CA HIS A 122 -9.85 -0.30 -0.81
C HIS A 122 -8.70 -1.23 -1.16
N SER A 123 -8.81 -1.86 -2.32
CA SER A 123 -7.71 -2.56 -2.95
C SER A 123 -7.24 -1.68 -4.09
N ASP A 124 -5.99 -1.23 -4.02
CA ASP A 124 -5.40 -0.31 -5.00
C ASP A 124 -5.25 -0.96 -6.38
N CYS A 125 -5.21 -2.29 -6.43
CA CYS A 125 -5.00 -3.03 -7.67
C CYS A 125 -5.79 -4.35 -7.67
N THR A 126 -6.16 -4.80 -8.88
CA THR A 126 -6.62 -6.18 -9.09
C THR A 126 -5.44 -7.15 -8.90
N PRO A 127 -5.65 -8.46 -8.71
CA PRO A 127 -4.54 -9.43 -8.62
C PRO A 127 -3.55 -9.32 -9.80
N ARG A 128 -4.05 -9.16 -11.02
CA ARG A 128 -3.22 -8.91 -12.21
C ARG A 128 -2.48 -7.57 -12.13
N GLY A 129 -3.15 -6.51 -11.67
CA GLY A 129 -2.52 -5.20 -11.47
C GLY A 129 -1.40 -5.25 -10.43
N ALA A 130 -1.58 -6.03 -9.35
CA ALA A 130 -0.55 -6.26 -8.34
C ALA A 130 0.69 -6.94 -8.94
N HIS A 131 0.50 -7.96 -9.79
CA HIS A 131 1.61 -8.64 -10.46
C HIS A 131 2.41 -7.68 -11.37
N LEU A 132 1.74 -6.91 -12.22
CA LEU A 132 2.39 -5.92 -13.10
C LEU A 132 3.17 -4.86 -12.30
N ASN A 133 2.61 -4.47 -11.16
CA ASN A 133 3.24 -3.53 -10.25
C ASN A 133 4.51 -4.10 -9.59
N LEU A 134 4.50 -5.39 -9.20
CA LEU A 134 5.67 -6.07 -8.66
C LEU A 134 6.78 -6.21 -9.71
N GLU A 135 6.45 -6.58 -10.94
CA GLU A 135 7.42 -6.65 -12.05
C GLU A 135 8.10 -5.29 -12.27
N ARG A 136 7.31 -4.20 -12.23
CA ARG A 136 7.85 -2.84 -12.36
C ARG A 136 8.72 -2.43 -11.18
N ALA A 137 8.31 -2.77 -9.95
CA ALA A 137 9.04 -2.39 -8.74
C ALA A 137 10.34 -3.21 -8.56
N PHE A 138 10.33 -4.46 -9.00
CA PHE A 138 11.42 -5.41 -8.85
C PHE A 138 11.79 -6.06 -10.19
N PRO A 139 12.33 -5.28 -11.15
CA PRO A 139 12.56 -5.76 -12.52
C PRO A 139 13.62 -6.87 -12.57
N ASN A 140 13.45 -7.83 -13.49
CA ASN A 140 14.32 -9.00 -13.70
C ASN A 140 14.37 -9.97 -12.52
N GLN A 141 13.34 -9.97 -11.68
CA GLN A 141 13.21 -10.95 -10.59
C GLN A 141 12.18 -12.04 -10.91
N GLU A 142 11.69 -12.12 -12.16
CA GLU A 142 10.65 -13.07 -12.57
C GLU A 142 11.01 -14.52 -12.20
N SER A 143 12.27 -14.91 -12.43
CA SER A 143 12.78 -16.25 -12.12
C SER A 143 12.73 -16.63 -10.63
N PHE A 144 12.70 -15.64 -9.73
CA PHE A 144 12.53 -15.86 -8.30
C PHE A 144 11.06 -16.12 -7.93
N TRP A 145 10.12 -15.47 -8.63
CA TRP A 145 8.68 -15.55 -8.35
C TRP A 145 8.00 -16.72 -9.06
N GLU A 146 8.49 -17.13 -10.24
CA GLU A 146 8.00 -18.30 -10.99
C GLU A 146 8.20 -19.63 -10.25
N ALA A 147 9.17 -19.71 -9.33
CA ALA A 147 9.40 -20.87 -8.48
C ALA A 147 8.23 -21.17 -7.52
N PHE A 148 7.31 -20.22 -7.33
CA PHE A 148 6.16 -20.32 -6.44
C PHE A 148 4.80 -20.54 -7.16
N GLY A 149 4.84 -20.83 -8.45
CA GLY A 149 3.68 -21.30 -9.24
C GLY A 149 2.98 -20.20 -10.04
N ASP A 150 2.47 -20.60 -11.21
CA ASP A 150 1.69 -19.75 -12.12
C ASP A 150 0.31 -19.42 -11.50
N PRO A 151 -0.03 -18.14 -11.26
CA PRO A 151 -1.34 -17.75 -10.76
C PRO A 151 -2.50 -18.01 -11.74
N SER A 152 -2.23 -18.52 -12.96
CA SER A 152 -3.25 -18.97 -13.90
C SER A 152 -3.87 -20.32 -13.56
N GLU A 153 -3.33 -21.04 -12.58
CA GLU A 153 -3.85 -22.34 -12.10
C GLU A 153 -4.69 -22.28 -10.81
N ALA A 154 -5.08 -21.07 -10.34
CA ALA A 154 -5.90 -20.86 -9.13
C ALA A 154 -7.29 -20.26 -9.43
#